data_AF-A0A538J3D4-F1
#
_entry.id   AF-A0A538J3D4-F1
#
_cell.length_a   1.000
_cell.length_b   1.000
_cell.length_c   1.000
_cell.angle_alpha   90.00
_cell.angle_beta   90.00
_cell.angle_gamma   90.00
#
_symmetry.space_group_name_H-M   'P 1'
#
loop_
_entity.id
_entity.type
_entity.pdbx_description
1 polymer ?
#
loop_
_entity_poly.entity_id
_entity_poly.type
_entity_poly.pdbx_seq_one_letter_code
_entity_poly.pdbx_strand_id
1 'polypeptide(L)' 'MKAIDCPCGHRLEGADDEELFRKAREHVDRDHPEMERTDEQLRDRVAADAYELDSA' A
#
# COMPACT_ATOMS: atom_id res chain seq x y z
N MET A 1 -7.54 10.22 -6.06
CA MET A 1 -7.07 8.81 -6.01
C MET A 1 -5.67 8.82 -5.44
N LYS A 2 -5.23 7.73 -4.83
CA LYS A 2 -3.89 7.62 -4.27
C LYS A 2 -3.19 6.37 -4.79
N ALA A 3 -1.87 6.43 -4.84
CA ALA A 3 -1.05 5.29 -5.18
C ALA A 3 0.16 5.19 -4.28
N ILE A 4 0.67 3.97 -4.12
CA ILE A 4 1.94 3.68 -3.45
C ILE A 4 2.72 2.70 -4.32
N ASP A 5 4.02 2.93 -4.40
CA ASP A 5 4.95 1.99 -5.04
C ASP A 5 5.57 1.08 -3.97
N CYS A 6 5.29 -0.20 -4.09
CA CYS A 6 5.90 -1.22 -3.25
C CYS A 6 7.34 -1.45 -3.73
N PRO A 7 8.33 -1.62 -2.82
CA PRO A 7 9.72 -1.87 -3.20
C PRO A 7 9.94 -3.15 -4.03
N CYS A 8 8.97 -4.05 -4.09
CA CYS A 8 8.98 -5.20 -4.99
C CYS A 8 8.73 -4.84 -6.47
N GLY A 9 8.38 -3.58 -6.77
CA GLY A 9 8.04 -3.09 -8.11
C GLY A 9 6.54 -3.10 -8.42
N HIS A 10 5.68 -3.54 -7.50
CA HIS A 10 4.23 -3.45 -7.65
C HIS A 10 3.72 -2.07 -7.25
N ARG A 11 2.95 -1.45 -8.15
CA ARG A 11 2.16 -0.26 -7.84
C ARG A 11 0.79 -0.68 -7.30
N LEU A 12 0.42 -0.15 -6.15
CA LEU A 12 -0.91 -0.30 -5.58
C LEU A 12 -1.63 1.04 -5.67
N GLU A 13 -2.87 1.01 -6.12
CA GLU A 13 -3.69 2.20 -6.33
C GLU A 13 -5.00 2.02 -5.57
N GLY A 14 -5.47 3.07 -4.90
CA GLY A 14 -6.71 3.07 -4.14
C GLY A 14 -7.44 4.39 -4.25
N ALA A 15 -8.73 4.37 -3.93
CA ALA A 15 -9.51 5.60 -3.81
C ALA A 15 -8.91 6.52 -2.71
N ASP A 16 -8.59 5.93 -1.56
CA ASP A 16 -8.12 6.58 -0.34
C ASP A 16 -7.06 5.72 0.38
N ASP A 17 -6.47 6.25 1.47
CA ASP A 17 -5.45 5.57 2.27
C ASP A 17 -5.94 4.23 2.86
N GLU A 18 -7.22 4.14 3.26
CA GLU A 18 -7.81 2.89 3.76
C GLU A 18 -7.89 1.80 2.69
N GLU A 19 -8.22 2.18 1.45
CA GLU A 19 -8.29 1.22 0.33
C GLU A 19 -6.88 0.76 -0.07
N LEU A 20 -5.93 1.70 -0.10
CA LEU A 20 -4.51 1.41 -0.29
C LEU A 20 -3.97 0.46 0.78
N PHE A 21 -4.29 0.69 2.05
CA PHE A 21 -3.89 -0.18 3.15
C PHE A 21 -4.43 -1.60 2.98
N ARG A 22 -5.73 -1.75 2.62
CA ARG A 22 -6.29 -3.08 2.36
C ARG A 22 -5.57 -3.80 1.22
N LYS A 23 -5.30 -3.09 0.11
CA LYS A 23 -4.58 -3.65 -1.04
C LYS A 23 -3.14 -4.01 -0.69
N ALA A 24 -2.46 -3.17 0.09
CA ALA A 24 -1.11 -3.43 0.58
C ALA A 24 -1.06 -4.63 1.54
N ARG A 25 -2.05 -4.74 2.44
CA ARG A 25 -2.19 -5.89 3.34
C ARG A 25 -2.38 -7.19 2.57
N GLU A 26 -3.31 -7.21 1.61
CA GLU A 26 -3.54 -8.40 0.77
C GLU A 26 -2.30 -8.76 -0.05
N HIS A 27 -1.64 -7.77 -0.64
CA HIS A 27 -0.41 -7.98 -1.40
C HIS A 27 0.70 -8.57 -0.53
N VAL A 28 0.96 -8.00 0.65
CA VAL A 28 2.01 -8.52 1.55
C VAL A 28 1.66 -9.92 2.06
N ASP A 29 0.40 -10.18 2.42
CA ASP A 29 -0.02 -11.51 2.88
C ASP A 29 0.16 -12.59 1.80
N ARG A 30 -0.12 -12.26 0.53
CA ARG A 30 -0.04 -13.19 -0.60
C ARG A 30 1.37 -13.34 -1.18
N ASP A 31 2.06 -12.22 -1.40
CA ASP A 31 3.36 -12.17 -2.11
C ASP A 31 4.54 -12.20 -1.13
N HIS A 32 4.33 -11.80 0.12
CA HIS A 32 5.37 -11.71 1.16
C HIS A 32 4.92 -12.30 2.51
N PRO A 33 4.39 -13.54 2.57
CA PRO A 33 3.91 -14.14 3.83
C PRO A 33 5.02 -14.29 4.89
N GLU A 34 6.28 -14.30 4.46
CA GLU A 34 7.46 -14.33 5.33
C GLU A 34 7.82 -12.96 5.94
N MET A 35 7.39 -11.86 5.31
CA MET A 35 7.46 -10.54 5.95
C MET A 35 6.24 -10.41 6.86
N GLU A 36 6.40 -10.76 8.13
CA GLU A 36 5.41 -10.54 9.20
C GLU A 36 5.19 -9.04 9.48
N ARG A 37 4.78 -8.28 8.47
CA ARG A 37 4.43 -6.86 8.58
C ARG A 37 3.12 -6.75 9.36
N THR A 38 3.18 -5.97 10.44
CA THR A 38 1.98 -5.60 11.19
C THR A 38 1.16 -4.58 10.41
N ASP A 39 -0.13 -4.53 10.71
CA ASP A 39 -1.05 -3.56 10.09
C ASP A 39 -0.60 -2.11 10.32
N GLU A 40 -0.01 -1.84 11.48
CA GLU A 40 0.51 -0.52 11.84
C GLU A 40 1.68 -0.11 10.93
N GLN A 41 2.64 -1.02 10.67
CA GLN A 41 3.74 -0.75 9.74
C GLN A 41 3.28 -0.54 8.30
N LEU A 42 2.21 -1.22 7.88
CA LEU A 42 1.62 -1.00 6.56
C LEU A 42 0.89 0.35 6.50
N ARG A 43 0.17 0.73 7.55
CA ARG A 43 -0.49 2.05 7.63
C ARG A 43 0.52 3.19 7.62
N ASP A 44 1.58 3.09 8.41
CA ASP A 44 2.65 4.10 8.41
C ASP A 44 3.30 4.23 7.05
N ARG A 45 3.55 3.10 6.37
CA ARG A 45 4.09 3.12 5.01
C ARG A 45 3.11 3.73 4.01
N VAL A 46 1.83 3.38 4.06
CA VAL A 46 0.82 4.04 3.21
C VAL A 46 0.79 5.53 3.47
N ALA A 47 0.76 5.97 4.73
CA ALA A 47 0.75 7.39 5.06
C ALA A 47 2.03 8.13 4.64
N ALA A 48 3.18 7.47 4.64
CA ALA A 48 4.48 8.07 4.31
C ALA A 48 4.79 8.08 2.80
N ASP A 49 4.46 7.00 2.08
CA ASP A 49 4.83 6.80 0.67
C ASP A 49 3.64 7.00 -0.29
N ALA A 50 2.39 7.02 0.18
CA ALA A 50 1.26 7.24 -0.72
C ALA A 50 1.31 8.66 -1.28
N TYR A 51 1.13 8.76 -2.59
CA TYR A 51 1.04 10.01 -3.31
C TYR A 51 -0.32 10.15 -3.97
N GLU A 52 -0.76 11.39 -4.10
CA GLU A 52 -2.01 11.70 -4.79
C GLU A 52 -1.83 11.55 -6.29
N LEU A 53 -2.72 10.77 -6.89
CA LEU A 53 -2.94 10.74 -8.32
C LEU A 53 -4.02 11.76 -8.64
N ASP A 54 -3.58 12.93 -9.09
CA ASP A 54 -4.47 13.91 -9.72
C ASP A 54 -4.93 13.31 -11.04
N SER A 55 -6.22 12.98 -11.13
CA SER A 55 -6.83 12.56 -12.39
C SER A 55 -7.12 13.80 -13.22
N ALA A 56 -6.10 14.29 -13.91
CA ALA A 56 -6.23 15.33 -14.92
C ALA A 56 -7.06 14.86 -16.13
#